data_AF-A0A9P6PMZ1-F1
#
_entry.id   AF-A0A9P6PMZ1-F1
#
_cell.length_a   1.000
_cell.length_b   1.000
_cell.length_c   1.000
_cell.angle_alpha   90.00
_cell.angle_beta   90.00
_cell.angle_gamma   90.00
#
_symmetry.space_group_name_H-M   'P 1'
#
loop_
_entity.id
_entity.type
_entity.pdbx_description
1 polymer ?
#
loop_
_entity_poly.entity_id
_entity_poly.type
_entity_poly.pdbx_seq_one_letter_code
_entity_poly.pdbx_strand_id
1 'polypeptide(L)'
;MLSATTAALSQSPIYRLKRTWELVPAKIVASYTALQAVTASAKNWGDYRQELHSANPPCVPFVGVYLTDLVMIQDGNPDTLKGADHHINFYKRVSTAEVIREIQQYQAVPYCLTIVPEIQAYIRRGLDHSKPVADLYDMSLALEPREDEEEKITRLLSESGFL
;
A
#
# COMPACT_ATOMS: atom_id res chain seq x y z
N MET A 1 -0.18 -1.60 7.24
CA MET A 1 -1.55 -2.06 6.92
C MET A 1 -2.23 -1.12 5.93
N LEU A 2 -2.24 0.19 6.19
CA LEU A 2 -2.87 1.18 5.30
C LEU A 2 -2.44 1.07 3.84
N SER A 3 -1.14 1.10 3.55
CA SER A 3 -0.61 1.01 2.18
C SER A 3 -0.99 -0.28 1.46
N ALA A 4 -1.13 -1.40 2.19
CA ALA A 4 -1.55 -2.67 1.61
C ALA A 4 -3.04 -2.65 1.24
N THR A 5 -3.89 -2.08 2.09
CA THR A 5 -5.33 -1.96 1.84
C THR A 5 -5.62 -0.97 0.70
N THR A 6 -4.97 0.19 0.68
CA THR A 6 -5.13 1.17 -0.40
C THR A 6 -4.63 0.62 -1.73
N ALA A 7 -3.50 -0.09 -1.73
CA ALA A 7 -2.99 -0.78 -2.91
C ALA A 7 -3.99 -1.85 -3.41
N ALA A 8 -4.50 -2.71 -2.52
CA ALA A 8 -5.46 -3.76 -2.87
C ALA A 8 -6.72 -3.20 -3.54
N LEU A 9 -7.33 -2.16 -2.97
CA LEU A 9 -8.53 -1.52 -3.52
C LEU A 9 -8.26 -0.81 -4.87
N SER A 10 -7.02 -0.40 -5.13
CA SER A 10 -6.60 0.19 -6.40
C SER A 10 -6.25 -0.85 -7.48
N GLN A 11 -6.20 -2.15 -7.15
CA GLN A 11 -5.88 -3.18 -8.13
C GLN A 11 -6.96 -3.27 -9.22
N SER A 12 -6.52 -3.60 -10.44
CA SER A 12 -7.39 -3.67 -11.63
C SER A 12 -8.69 -4.46 -11.42
N PRO A 13 -8.70 -5.66 -10.78
CA PRO A 13 -9.93 -6.41 -10.54
C PRO A 13 -10.99 -5.68 -9.70
N ILE A 14 -10.57 -4.78 -8.81
CA ILE A 14 -11.48 -4.03 -7.93
C ILE A 14 -11.79 -2.65 -8.53
N TYR A 15 -10.78 -1.94 -9.02
CA TYR A 15 -10.91 -0.58 -9.52
C TYR A 15 -11.86 -0.44 -10.73
N ARG A 16 -12.00 -1.52 -11.52
CA ARG A 16 -12.86 -1.54 -12.70
C ARG A 16 -14.35 -1.69 -12.40
N LEU A 17 -14.72 -2.10 -11.18
CA LEU A 17 -16.11 -2.39 -10.78
C LEU A 17 -16.91 -1.09 -10.58
N LYS A 18 -17.15 -0.35 -11.66
CA LYS A 18 -17.71 1.02 -11.60
C LYS A 18 -19.10 1.05 -10.98
N ARG A 19 -19.95 0.07 -11.28
CA ARG A 19 -21.30 -0.02 -10.68
C ARG A 19 -21.19 -0.22 -9.17
N THR A 20 -20.31 -1.11 -8.74
CA THR A 20 -20.08 -1.34 -7.30
C THR A 20 -19.56 -0.08 -6.61
N TRP A 21 -18.65 0.67 -7.23
CA TRP A 21 -18.13 1.93 -6.68
C TRP A 21 -19.19 3.05 -6.59
N GLU A 22 -20.15 3.09 -7.51
CA GLU A 22 -21.27 4.05 -7.49
C GLU A 22 -22.20 3.85 -6.28
N LEU A 23 -22.26 2.63 -5.74
CA LEU A 23 -23.02 2.31 -4.53
C LEU A 23 -22.31 2.75 -3.23
N VAL A 24 -21.03 3.11 -3.30
CA VAL A 24 -20.25 3.52 -2.11
C VAL A 24 -20.55 5.00 -1.80
N PRO A 25 -20.90 5.35 -0.55
CA PRO A 25 -21.18 6.74 -0.20
C PRO A 25 -20.00 7.67 -0.48
N ALA A 26 -20.28 8.85 -1.06
CA ALA A 26 -19.25 9.82 -1.47
C ALA A 26 -18.28 10.21 -0.33
N LYS A 27 -18.76 10.28 0.92
CA LYS A 27 -17.93 10.54 2.11
C LYS A 27 -16.85 9.46 2.32
N ILE A 28 -17.19 8.20 2.08
CA ILE A 28 -16.26 7.07 2.20
C ILE A 28 -15.25 7.11 1.06
N VAL A 29 -15.70 7.39 -0.16
CA VAL A 29 -14.80 7.57 -1.32
C VAL A 29 -13.80 8.70 -1.06
N ALA A 30 -14.25 9.86 -0.57
CA ALA A 30 -13.38 10.97 -0.22
C ALA A 30 -12.34 10.60 0.85
N SER A 31 -12.76 9.85 1.88
CA SER A 31 -11.84 9.35 2.92
C SER A 31 -10.81 8.38 2.35
N TYR A 32 -11.23 7.49 1.45
CA TYR A 32 -10.34 6.57 0.74
C TYR A 32 -9.31 7.32 -0.12
N THR A 33 -9.74 8.33 -0.89
CA THR A 33 -8.83 9.16 -1.70
C THR A 33 -7.81 9.91 -0.85
N ALA A 34 -8.21 10.44 0.31
CA ALA A 34 -7.29 11.07 1.25
C ALA A 34 -6.24 10.08 1.77
N LEU A 35 -6.66 8.86 2.12
CA LEU A 35 -5.73 7.79 2.53
C LEU A 35 -4.78 7.37 1.40
N GLN A 36 -5.26 7.30 0.16
CA GLN A 36 -4.41 7.02 -1.00
C GLN A 36 -3.32 8.08 -1.16
N ALA A 37 -3.67 9.37 -1.01
CA ALA A 37 -2.72 10.47 -1.12
C ALA A 37 -1.58 10.36 -0.10
N VAL A 38 -1.89 10.05 1.16
CA VAL A 38 -0.87 9.84 2.21
C VAL A 38 0.06 8.68 1.87
N THR A 39 -0.45 7.62 1.24
CA THR A 39 0.35 6.44 0.86
C THR A 39 0.99 6.54 -0.52
N ALA A 40 0.94 7.70 -1.19
CA ALA A 40 1.50 7.85 -2.52
C ALA A 40 3.04 7.85 -2.47
N SER A 41 3.67 7.26 -3.48
CA SER A 41 5.14 7.24 -3.62
C SER A 41 5.73 8.56 -4.12
N ALA A 42 4.89 9.58 -4.35
CA ALA A 42 5.31 10.89 -4.81
C ALA A 42 6.34 11.52 -3.87
N LYS A 43 7.31 12.27 -4.44
CA LYS A 43 8.39 12.94 -3.70
C LYS A 43 9.13 12.01 -2.71
N ASN A 44 9.44 10.78 -3.14
CA ASN A 44 10.05 9.75 -2.30
C ASN A 44 9.28 9.48 -0.98
N TRP A 45 7.96 9.29 -1.11
CA TRP A 45 7.06 9.01 0.02
C TRP A 45 7.01 10.17 1.04
N GLY A 46 7.08 11.43 0.58
CA GLY A 46 7.21 12.60 1.44
C GLY A 46 6.10 12.73 2.48
N ASP A 47 4.84 12.69 2.04
CA ASP A 47 3.67 12.81 2.92
C ASP A 47 3.59 11.61 3.89
N TYR A 48 3.88 10.41 3.39
CA TYR A 48 3.96 9.19 4.20
C TYR A 48 5.01 9.31 5.31
N ARG A 49 6.22 9.79 5.00
CA ARG A 49 7.31 9.97 5.97
C ARG A 49 6.95 11.01 7.02
N GLN A 50 6.33 12.12 6.61
CA GLN A 50 5.88 13.16 7.52
C GLN A 50 4.86 12.62 8.53
N GLU A 51 3.87 11.86 8.07
CA GLU A 51 2.89 11.21 8.95
C GLU A 51 3.52 10.12 9.83
N LEU A 52 4.51 9.40 9.32
CA LEU A 52 5.22 8.41 10.12
C LEU A 52 6.04 9.07 11.25
N HIS A 53 6.73 10.18 10.96
CA HIS A 53 7.52 10.93 11.94
C HIS A 53 6.67 11.67 12.97
N SER A 54 5.42 12.01 12.65
CA SER A 54 4.47 12.58 13.61
C SER A 54 3.83 11.52 14.51
N ALA A 55 3.89 10.23 14.13
CA ALA A 55 3.30 9.13 14.88
C ALA A 55 4.16 8.73 16.08
N ASN A 56 3.53 8.68 17.25
CA ASN A 56 4.14 8.07 18.43
C ASN A 56 3.98 6.54 18.38
N PRO A 57 5.03 5.74 18.66
CA PRO A 57 4.90 4.28 18.79
C PRO A 57 3.80 3.88 19.79
N PRO A 58 3.10 2.75 19.59
CA PRO A 58 3.38 1.70 18.60
C PRO A 58 2.86 2.03 17.19
N CYS A 59 3.70 1.85 16.17
CA CYS A 59 3.31 1.97 14.77
C CYS A 59 3.99 0.88 13.91
N VAL A 60 3.38 0.52 12.78
CA VAL A 60 3.98 -0.41 11.81
C VAL A 60 4.27 0.34 10.51
N PRO A 61 5.52 0.72 10.24
CA PRO A 61 5.87 1.40 9.01
C PRO A 61 5.84 0.47 7.79
N PHE A 62 5.72 1.05 6.60
CA PHE A 62 5.83 0.35 5.34
C PHE A 62 7.32 0.12 5.03
N VAL A 63 7.76 -1.13 5.22
CA VAL A 63 9.17 -1.52 5.07
C VAL A 63 9.76 -1.19 3.70
N GLY A 64 8.94 -1.14 2.64
CA GLY A 64 9.39 -0.84 1.28
C GLY A 64 10.05 0.55 1.15
N VAL A 65 9.65 1.52 1.97
CA VAL A 65 10.27 2.86 2.00
C VAL A 65 11.71 2.76 2.47
N TYR A 66 11.94 2.10 3.60
CA TYR A 66 13.29 1.93 4.14
C TYR A 66 14.18 1.02 3.29
N LEU A 67 13.62 -0.03 2.67
CA LEU A 67 14.37 -0.87 1.73
C LEU A 67 14.85 -0.05 0.53
N THR A 68 14.02 0.87 0.04
CA THR A 68 14.38 1.79 -1.04
C THR A 68 15.54 2.69 -0.62
N ASP A 69 15.49 3.25 0.59
CA ASP A 69 16.57 4.09 1.13
C ASP A 69 17.89 3.31 1.27
N LEU A 70 17.82 2.06 1.78
CA LEU A 70 18.99 1.20 1.91
C LEU A 70 19.60 0.87 0.56
N VAL A 71 18.80 0.59 -0.47
CA VAL A 71 19.28 0.38 -1.85
C VAL A 71 19.92 1.66 -2.40
N MET A 72 19.29 2.83 -2.22
CA MET A 72 19.86 4.11 -2.65
C MET A 72 21.21 4.41 -1.99
N ILE A 73 21.36 4.11 -0.69
CA ILE A 73 22.63 4.27 0.03
C ILE A 73 23.66 3.27 -0.50
N GLN A 74 23.25 2.02 -0.72
CA GLN A 74 24.12 0.93 -1.16
C GLN A 74 24.70 1.20 -2.56
N ASP A 75 23.88 1.63 -3.50
CA ASP A 75 24.25 1.85 -4.89
C ASP A 75 24.88 3.25 -5.10
N GLY A 76 24.47 4.23 -4.30
CA GLY A 76 24.97 5.60 -4.40
C GLY A 76 26.37 5.81 -3.78
N ASN A 77 26.80 4.93 -2.87
CA ASN A 77 28.05 5.11 -2.12
C ASN A 77 28.96 3.87 -2.18
N PRO A 78 30.26 4.03 -2.55
CA PRO A 78 31.21 2.92 -2.50
C PRO A 78 31.49 2.51 -1.04
N ASP A 79 31.84 1.25 -0.82
CA ASP A 79 32.17 0.73 0.52
C ASP A 79 33.47 1.30 1.09
N THR A 80 34.37 1.72 0.20
CA THR A 80 35.67 2.33 0.53
C THR A 80 35.79 3.71 -0.11
N LEU A 81 36.69 4.54 0.42
CA LEU A 81 36.97 5.85 -0.14
C LEU A 81 37.66 5.71 -1.51
N LYS A 82 37.27 6.55 -2.48
CA LYS A 82 37.86 6.55 -3.82
C LYS A 82 39.37 6.82 -3.74
N GLY A 83 40.17 5.93 -4.33
CA GLY A 83 41.63 6.04 -4.33
C GLY A 83 42.31 5.57 -3.05
N ALA A 84 41.56 4.98 -2.12
CA ALA A 84 42.08 4.47 -0.86
C ALA A 84 41.35 3.18 -0.47
N ASP A 85 41.64 2.10 -1.20
CA ASP A 85 40.91 0.82 -1.17
C ASP A 85 40.86 0.10 0.19
N HIS A 86 41.63 0.56 1.17
CA HIS A 86 41.63 0.05 2.56
C HIS A 86 40.93 0.96 3.57
N HIS A 87 40.39 2.10 3.13
CA HIS A 87 39.71 3.05 4.02
C HIS A 87 38.19 2.90 3.87
N ILE A 88 37.54 2.50 4.95
CA ILE A 88 36.08 2.34 5.01
C ILE A 88 35.40 3.69 4.76
N ASN A 89 34.39 3.70 3.91
CA ASN A 89 33.52 4.85 3.76
C ASN A 89 32.54 4.93 4.94
N PHE A 90 32.93 5.65 6.00
CA PHE A 90 32.10 5.81 7.18
C PHE A 90 30.78 6.52 6.91
N TYR A 91 30.70 7.39 5.90
CA TYR A 91 29.45 8.04 5.51
C TYR A 91 28.39 6.99 5.13
N LYS A 92 28.75 6.04 4.25
CA LYS A 92 27.86 4.93 3.89
C LYS A 92 27.39 4.16 5.13
N ARG A 93 28.32 3.83 6.03
CA ARG A 93 28.02 3.05 7.24
C ARG A 93 27.09 3.80 8.20
N VAL A 94 27.32 5.09 8.40
CA VAL A 94 26.48 5.95 9.25
C VAL A 94 25.08 6.08 8.66
N SER A 95 24.95 6.39 7.36
CA SER A 95 23.63 6.51 6.72
C SER A 95 22.83 5.21 6.77
N THR A 96 23.47 4.07 6.52
CA THR A 96 22.82 2.76 6.70
C THR A 96 22.36 2.54 8.15
N ALA A 97 23.22 2.87 9.13
CA ALA A 97 22.88 2.71 10.55
C ALA A 97 21.73 3.62 10.99
N GLU A 98 21.63 4.83 10.44
CA GLU A 98 20.52 5.76 10.71
C GLU A 98 19.17 5.18 10.29
N VAL A 99 19.09 4.62 9.07
CA VAL A 99 17.87 3.96 8.59
C VAL A 99 17.50 2.77 9.49
N ILE A 100 18.47 1.93 9.87
CA ILE A 100 18.22 0.78 10.75
C ILE A 100 17.73 1.23 12.12
N ARG A 101 18.35 2.26 12.70
CA ARG A 101 17.98 2.80 14.01
C ARG A 101 16.56 3.35 14.01
N GLU A 102 16.12 3.99 12.93
CA GLU A 102 14.75 4.46 12.78
C GLU A 102 13.76 3.28 12.76
N ILE A 103 14.06 2.20 12.03
CA ILE A 103 13.23 0.98 12.04
C ILE A 103 13.12 0.40 13.46
N GLN A 104 14.26 0.32 14.17
CA GLN A 104 14.31 -0.24 15.53
C GLN A 104 13.47 0.57 16.52
N GLN A 105 13.38 1.90 16.36
CA GLN A 105 12.54 2.75 17.20
C GLN A 105 11.07 2.31 17.16
N TYR A 106 10.55 1.96 15.98
CA TYR A 106 9.16 1.50 15.84
C TYR A 106 8.94 0.06 16.32
N GLN A 107 10.01 -0.71 16.51
CA GLN A 107 9.94 -2.06 17.09
C GLN A 107 10.02 -2.06 18.62
N ALA A 108 10.43 -0.95 19.25
CA ALA A 108 10.68 -0.87 20.67
C ALA A 108 9.41 -0.93 21.54
N VAL A 109 8.26 -0.49 21.00
CA VAL A 109 6.99 -0.43 21.73
C VAL A 109 5.98 -1.38 21.09
N PRO A 110 5.53 -2.43 21.80
CA PRO A 110 4.50 -3.33 21.29
C PRO A 110 3.11 -2.68 21.35
N TYR A 111 2.20 -3.17 20.53
CA TYR A 111 0.79 -2.84 20.65
C TYR A 111 0.17 -3.46 21.91
N CYS A 112 -0.61 -2.67 22.67
CA CYS A 112 -1.40 -3.17 23.79
C CYS A 112 -2.75 -3.73 23.30
N LEU A 113 -2.71 -4.77 22.47
CA LEU A 113 -3.88 -5.43 21.91
C LEU A 113 -4.09 -6.80 22.56
N THR A 114 -5.34 -7.17 22.79
CA THR A 114 -5.68 -8.52 23.26
C THR A 114 -5.65 -9.50 22.10
N ILE A 115 -4.96 -10.62 22.26
CA ILE A 115 -4.90 -11.66 21.25
C ILE A 115 -6.22 -12.42 21.23
N VAL A 116 -6.83 -12.51 20.05
CA VAL A 116 -8.05 -13.30 19.81
C VAL A 116 -7.71 -14.39 18.77
N PRO A 117 -7.50 -15.65 19.20
CA PRO A 117 -7.05 -16.73 18.32
C PRO A 117 -7.98 -16.97 17.13
N GLU A 118 -9.29 -16.83 17.31
CA GLU A 118 -10.31 -17.04 16.29
C GLU A 118 -10.17 -16.04 15.14
N ILE A 119 -9.94 -14.75 15.47
CA ILE A 119 -9.72 -13.69 14.49
C ILE A 119 -8.42 -13.94 13.73
N GLN A 120 -7.35 -14.34 14.43
CA GLN A 120 -6.08 -14.66 13.78
C GLN A 120 -6.21 -15.85 12.83
N ALA A 121 -6.91 -16.91 13.24
CA ALA A 121 -7.16 -18.08 12.40
C ALA A 121 -7.99 -17.73 11.16
N TYR A 122 -8.99 -16.87 11.31
CA TYR A 122 -9.78 -16.35 10.19
C TYR A 122 -8.91 -15.58 9.18
N ILE A 123 -8.09 -14.64 9.66
CA ILE A 123 -7.20 -13.84 8.80
C ILE A 123 -6.19 -14.74 8.07
N ARG A 124 -5.53 -15.67 8.79
CA ARG A 124 -4.55 -16.61 8.19
C ARG A 124 -5.19 -17.47 7.11
N ARG A 125 -6.38 -18.03 7.37
CA ARG A 125 -7.12 -18.80 6.38
C ARG A 125 -7.38 -17.97 5.12
N GLY A 126 -7.78 -16.71 5.25
CA GLY A 126 -7.99 -15.83 4.10
C GLY A 126 -6.73 -15.60 3.27
N LEU A 127 -5.57 -15.49 3.91
CA LEU A 127 -4.27 -15.34 3.24
C LEU A 127 -3.87 -16.64 2.51
N ASP A 128 -4.05 -17.79 3.16
CA ASP A 128 -3.71 -19.11 2.59
C ASP A 128 -4.58 -19.45 1.37
N HIS A 129 -5.81 -18.94 1.31
CA HIS A 129 -6.75 -19.14 0.19
C HIS A 129 -6.74 -17.97 -0.80
N SER A 130 -5.70 -17.13 -0.80
CA SER A 130 -5.60 -16.02 -1.76
C SER A 130 -5.48 -16.56 -3.19
N LYS A 131 -6.22 -15.94 -4.11
CA LYS A 131 -6.20 -16.30 -5.53
C LYS A 131 -5.16 -15.46 -6.28
N PRO A 132 -4.57 -15.99 -7.36
CA PRO A 132 -3.81 -15.19 -8.32
C PRO A 132 -4.60 -13.99 -8.82
N VAL A 133 -3.91 -12.90 -9.12
CA VAL A 133 -4.54 -11.66 -9.63
C VAL A 133 -5.29 -11.90 -10.94
N ALA A 134 -4.82 -12.83 -11.79
CA ALA A 134 -5.50 -13.21 -13.02
C ALA A 134 -6.90 -13.77 -12.74
N ASP A 135 -7.01 -14.76 -11.86
CA ASP A 135 -8.29 -15.35 -11.45
C ASP A 135 -9.23 -14.31 -10.83
N LEU A 136 -8.69 -13.38 -10.03
CA LEU A 136 -9.47 -12.26 -9.47
C LEU A 136 -10.01 -11.34 -10.57
N TYR A 137 -9.22 -11.10 -11.61
CA TYR A 137 -9.64 -10.30 -12.75
C TYR A 137 -10.75 -10.98 -13.56
N ASP A 138 -10.65 -12.30 -13.78
CA ASP A 138 -11.70 -13.08 -14.43
C ASP A 138 -13.00 -13.08 -13.63
N MET A 139 -12.91 -13.22 -12.30
CA MET A 139 -14.05 -13.06 -11.39
C MET A 139 -14.66 -11.66 -11.48
N SER A 140 -13.83 -10.62 -11.56
CA SER A 140 -14.28 -9.24 -11.74
C SER A 140 -15.03 -9.05 -13.06
N LEU A 141 -14.55 -9.62 -14.15
CA LEU A 141 -15.22 -9.60 -15.46
C LEU A 141 -16.56 -10.33 -15.42
N ALA A 142 -16.64 -11.46 -14.72
CA ALA A 142 -17.90 -12.20 -14.56
C ALA A 142 -18.95 -11.41 -13.75
N LEU A 143 -18.53 -10.62 -12.75
CA LEU A 143 -19.41 -9.79 -11.93
C LEU A 143 -19.86 -8.51 -12.66
N GLU A 144 -18.92 -7.82 -13.30
CA GLU A 144 -19.21 -6.65 -14.12
C GLU A 144 -18.58 -6.83 -15.51
N PRO A 145 -19.32 -7.38 -16.49
CA PRO A 145 -18.85 -7.50 -17.86
C PRO A 145 -18.43 -6.14 -18.44
N ARG A 146 -17.61 -6.18 -19.49
CA ARG A 146 -17.34 -4.96 -20.26
C ARG A 146 -18.59 -4.64 -21.06
N GLU A 147 -19.10 -3.43 -20.89
CA GLU A 147 -20.23 -2.92 -21.67
C GLU A 147 -19.67 -2.00 -22.75
N ASP A 148 -20.17 -2.14 -23.97
CA ASP A 148 -19.95 -1.15 -25.02
C ASP A 148 -20.83 0.09 -24.75
N GLU A 149 -20.48 1.26 -25.33
CA GLU A 149 -21.18 2.52 -25.01
C GLU A 149 -22.70 2.44 -25.29
N GLU A 150 -23.11 1.72 -26.32
CA GLU A 150 -24.52 1.50 -26.64
C GLU A 150 -25.24 0.71 -25.54
N GLU A 151 -24.64 -0.38 -25.06
CA GLU A 151 -25.19 -1.21 -23.98
C GLU A 151 -25.31 -0.41 -22.67
N LYS A 152 -24.32 0.45 -22.40
CA LYS A 152 -24.34 1.34 -21.24
C LYS A 152 -25.50 2.34 -21.32
N ILE A 153 -25.73 2.95 -22.49
CA ILE A 153 -26.86 3.87 -22.71
C ILE A 153 -28.19 3.14 -22.55
N THR A 154 -28.35 1.97 -23.17
CA THR A 154 -29.58 1.16 -23.07
C THR A 154 -29.89 0.79 -21.62
N ARG A 155 -28.88 0.40 -20.84
CA ARG A 155 -29.07 0.07 -19.42
C ARG A 155 -29.45 1.29 -18.58
N LEU A 156 -28.77 2.43 -18.76
CA LEU A 156 -29.10 3.65 -18.02
C LEU A 156 -30.52 4.13 -18.33
N LEU A 157 -30.97 3.99 -19.58
CA LEU A 157 -32.34 4.32 -19.99
C LEU A 157 -33.39 3.40 -19.35
N SER A 158 -33.09 2.09 -19.20
CA SER A 158 -34.01 1.17 -18.52
C SER A 158 -34.02 1.38 -17.00
N GLU A 159 -32.87 1.62 -16.37
CA GLU A 159 -32.76 1.90 -14.93
C GLU A 159 -33.44 3.21 -14.52
N SER A 160 -33.48 4.20 -15.42
CA SER A 160 -34.16 5.48 -15.21
C SER A 160 -35.66 5.45 -15.57
N GLY A 161 -36.18 4.32 -16.05
CA GLY A 161 -37.59 4.13 -16.40
C GLY A 161 -38.04 4.85 -17.68
N PHE A 162 -37.10 5.19 -18.57
CA PHE A 162 -37.39 5.78 -19.89
C PHE A 162 -37.72 4.73 -20.95
N LEU A 163 -37.43 3.45 -20.68
CA LEU A 163 -37.76 2.27 -21.49
C LEU A 163 -38.71 1.34 -20.75
#